data_AF-A0A0L8AN14-F1
#
_entry.id   AF-A0A0L8AN14-F1
#
_cell.length_a   1.000
_cell.length_b   1.000
_cell.length_c   1.000
_cell.angle_alpha   90.00
_cell.angle_beta   90.00
_cell.angle_gamma   90.00
#
_symmetry.space_group_name_H-M   'P 1'
#
loop_
_entity.id
_entity.type
_entity.pdbx_description
1 polymer ?
#
loop_
_entity_poly.entity_id
_entity_poly.type
_entity_poly.pdbx_seq_one_letter_code
_entity_poly.pdbx_strand_id
1 'polypeptide(L)'
;MSCEEVDNECIRKLIAMRPENYLPSRPLVIISVILLSFLSIYAIKTVLERRNAFSSGARYTIGYTTEIYFTTSGRSIRYRYEVNGAEYTGSSPYAYNSEVPNGRYWVKFAVAKPDISSIYQDKPVPQTVKAVPPDGLDIMMK
;
A
#
# COMPACT_ATOMS: atom_id res chain seq x y z
N MET A 1 -34.83 -0.53 62.05
CA MET A 1 -33.95 -0.83 60.90
C MET A 1 -34.00 0.40 60.00
N SER A 2 -32.94 1.21 60.02
CA SER A 2 -32.85 2.49 59.32
C SER A 2 -32.53 2.26 57.85
N CYS A 3 -33.14 3.03 56.94
CA CYS A 3 -32.88 2.94 55.49
C CYS A 3 -31.40 3.15 55.11
N GLU A 4 -30.59 3.80 55.95
CA GLU A 4 -29.15 4.00 55.72
C GLU A 4 -28.31 2.71 55.74
N GLU A 5 -28.79 1.67 56.41
CA GLU A 5 -28.02 0.43 56.58
C GLU A 5 -28.09 -0.45 55.31
N VAL A 6 -29.21 -0.36 54.58
CA VAL A 6 -29.45 -1.10 53.33
C VAL A 6 -28.64 -0.52 52.16
N ASP A 7 -28.47 0.80 52.11
CA ASP A 7 -27.68 1.46 51.06
C ASP A 7 -26.19 1.16 51.17
N ASN A 8 -25.66 1.03 52.39
CA ASN A 8 -24.26 0.69 52.62
C ASN A 8 -23.92 -0.74 52.20
N GLU A 9 -24.85 -1.69 52.32
CA GLU A 9 -24.65 -3.06 51.85
C GLU A 9 -24.68 -3.15 50.31
N CYS A 10 -25.56 -2.37 49.67
CA CYS A 10 -25.67 -2.28 48.22
C CYS A 10 -24.39 -1.67 47.59
N ILE A 11 -23.88 -0.58 48.17
CA ILE A 11 -22.64 0.05 47.73
C ILE A 11 -21.44 -0.89 47.92
N ARG A 12 -21.39 -1.66 49.03
CA ARG A 12 -20.34 -2.67 49.23
C ARG A 12 -20.37 -3.77 48.17
N LYS A 13 -21.56 -4.25 47.78
CA LYS A 13 -21.71 -5.25 46.71
C LYS A 13 -21.32 -4.69 45.34
N LEU A 14 -21.63 -3.43 45.04
CA LEU A 14 -21.23 -2.77 43.80
C LEU A 14 -19.72 -2.53 43.71
N ILE A 15 -19.04 -2.25 44.82
CA ILE A 15 -17.58 -2.14 44.86
C ILE A 15 -16.92 -3.53 44.72
N ALA A 16 -17.49 -4.57 45.35
CA ALA A 16 -16.99 -5.95 45.25
C ALA A 16 -17.19 -6.57 43.84
N MET A 17 -18.14 -6.06 43.04
CA MET A 17 -18.36 -6.47 41.65
C MET A 17 -17.50 -5.68 40.64
N ARG A 18 -16.63 -4.77 41.09
CA ARG A 18 -15.70 -4.10 40.19
C ARG A 18 -14.66 -5.13 39.73
N PRO A 19 -14.60 -5.52 38.45
CA PRO A 19 -13.61 -6.48 37.98
C PRO A 19 -12.22 -5.94 38.31
N GLU A 20 -11.44 -6.72 39.05
CA GLU A 20 -10.07 -6.37 39.40
C GLU A 20 -9.33 -6.03 38.11
N ASN A 21 -8.65 -4.89 38.19
CA ASN A 21 -7.93 -4.23 37.12
C ASN A 21 -7.26 -5.23 36.15
N TYR A 22 -7.72 -5.21 34.91
CA TYR A 22 -7.06 -5.88 33.77
C TYR A 22 -5.75 -5.16 33.45
N LEU A 23 -4.80 -5.15 34.40
CA LEU A 23 -3.44 -4.69 34.16
C LEU A 23 -2.73 -5.81 33.40
N PRO A 24 -2.38 -5.62 32.12
CA PRO A 24 -1.69 -6.65 31.35
C PRO A 24 -0.42 -7.05 32.11
N SER A 25 -0.18 -8.35 32.24
CA SER A 25 1.02 -8.83 32.89
C SER A 25 2.25 -8.22 32.21
N ARG A 26 3.23 -7.75 33.01
CA ARG A 26 4.48 -7.14 32.52
C ARG A 26 5.11 -7.86 31.30
N PRO A 27 5.14 -9.21 31.21
CA PRO A 27 5.66 -9.88 30.01
C PRO A 27 4.83 -9.63 28.74
N LEU A 28 3.50 -9.52 28.83
CA LEU A 28 2.64 -9.25 27.67
C LEU A 28 2.92 -7.87 27.07
N VAL A 29 3.17 -6.87 27.92
CA VAL A 29 3.53 -5.51 27.46
C VAL A 29 4.86 -5.53 26.71
N ILE A 30 5.87 -6.24 27.23
CA ILE A 30 7.19 -6.34 26.59
C ILE A 30 7.09 -7.04 25.23
N ILE A 31 6.37 -8.16 25.15
CA ILE A 31 6.16 -8.89 23.88
C ILE A 31 5.45 -7.99 22.86
N SER A 32 4.42 -7.26 23.29
CA SER A 32 3.70 -6.31 22.42
C SER A 32 4.61 -5.22 21.87
N VAL A 33 5.47 -4.62 22.71
CA VAL A 33 6.43 -3.59 22.28
C VAL A 33 7.44 -4.16 21.29
N ILE A 34 7.96 -5.37 21.54
CA ILE A 34 8.89 -6.04 20.63
C ILE A 34 8.21 -6.28 19.28
N LEU A 35 7.01 -6.86 19.28
CA LEU A 35 6.25 -7.12 18.04
C LEU A 35 5.99 -5.83 17.25
N LEU A 36 5.54 -4.76 17.92
CA LEU A 36 5.31 -3.47 17.28
C LEU A 36 6.60 -2.86 16.70
N SER A 37 7.74 -3.04 17.37
CA SER A 37 9.03 -2.58 16.86
C SER A 37 9.47 -3.34 15.60
N PHE A 38 9.25 -4.66 15.53
CA PHE A 38 9.54 -5.44 14.33
C PHE A 38 8.64 -5.02 13.16
N LEU A 39 7.35 -4.80 13.42
CA LEU A 39 6.39 -4.34 12.41
C LEU A 39 6.76 -2.95 11.88
N SER A 40 7.19 -2.02 12.75
CA SER A 40 7.58 -0.68 12.33
C SER A 40 8.86 -0.70 11.50
N ILE A 41 9.87 -1.49 11.88
CA ILE A 41 11.10 -1.67 11.10
C ILE A 41 10.78 -2.25 9.72
N TYR A 42 9.90 -3.26 9.65
CA TYR A 42 9.47 -3.85 8.38
C TYR A 42 8.75 -2.81 7.49
N ALA A 43 7.84 -2.02 8.06
CA ALA A 43 7.16 -0.95 7.34
C ALA A 43 8.15 0.12 6.82
N ILE A 44 9.12 0.54 7.63
CA ILE A 44 10.15 1.50 7.19
C ILE A 44 10.98 0.93 6.04
N LYS A 45 11.39 -0.34 6.13
CA LYS A 45 12.15 -1.00 5.05
C LYS A 45 11.39 -1.00 3.73
N THR A 46 10.11 -1.40 3.73
CA THR A 46 9.30 -1.45 2.50
C THR A 46 9.11 -0.06 1.86
N VAL A 47 8.95 0.99 2.68
CA VAL A 47 8.86 2.38 2.18
C VAL A 47 10.21 2.85 1.62
N LEU A 48 11.31 2.55 2.31
CA LEU A 48 12.65 2.95 1.89
C LEU A 48 13.05 2.27 0.58
N GLU A 49 12.73 0.99 0.43
CA GLU A 49 12.93 0.26 -0.82
C GLU A 49 12.17 0.91 -1.97
N ARG A 50 10.91 1.30 -1.79
CA ARG A 50 10.14 2.01 -2.84
C ARG A 50 10.74 3.36 -3.20
N ARG A 51 11.21 4.12 -2.21
CA ARG A 51 11.87 5.43 -2.45
C ARG A 51 13.17 5.27 -3.23
N ASN A 52 13.95 4.25 -2.88
CA ASN A 52 15.26 4.02 -3.48
C ASN A 52 15.21 3.10 -4.70
N ALA A 53 14.05 2.53 -5.06
CA ALA A 53 13.94 1.58 -6.17
C ALA A 53 14.46 2.18 -7.49
N PHE A 54 14.24 3.48 -7.70
CA PHE A 54 14.70 4.18 -8.90
C PHE A 54 16.15 4.70 -8.79
N SER A 55 16.84 4.57 -7.65
CA SER A 55 18.22 5.07 -7.49
C SER A 55 19.23 4.23 -8.26
N SER A 56 18.94 2.95 -8.50
CA SER A 56 19.74 2.07 -9.37
C SER A 56 19.47 2.29 -10.86
N GLY A 57 18.64 3.27 -11.21
CA GLY A 57 18.16 3.49 -12.58
C GLY A 57 16.71 3.06 -12.76
N ALA A 58 16.10 3.61 -13.81
CA ALA A 58 14.72 3.35 -14.17
C ALA A 58 14.64 3.18 -15.67
N ARG A 59 13.75 2.30 -16.12
CA ARG A 59 13.49 2.07 -17.54
C ARG A 59 12.00 2.16 -17.83
N TYR A 60 11.68 2.25 -19.11
CA TYR A 60 10.33 2.48 -19.59
C TYR A 60 9.86 1.33 -20.47
N THR A 61 8.64 0.89 -20.27
CA THR A 61 7.94 -0.08 -21.11
C THR A 61 6.54 0.42 -21.42
N ILE A 62 5.79 -0.37 -22.19
CA ILE A 62 4.39 -0.11 -22.49
C ILE A 62 3.53 -0.91 -21.51
N GLY A 63 2.63 -0.21 -20.82
CA GLY A 63 1.59 -0.82 -20.00
C GLY A 63 0.21 -0.63 -20.61
N TYR A 64 -0.70 -1.51 -20.20
CA TYR A 64 -2.09 -1.53 -20.59
C TYR A 64 -2.96 -1.41 -19.35
N THR A 65 -3.86 -0.42 -19.32
CA THR A 65 -4.85 -0.33 -18.26
C THR A 65 -5.84 -1.49 -18.35
N THR A 66 -6.23 -2.06 -17.23
CA THR A 66 -7.16 -3.20 -17.18
C THR A 66 -8.54 -2.78 -16.67
N GLU A 67 -8.60 -2.04 -15.57
CA GLU A 67 -9.87 -1.63 -14.94
C GLU A 67 -9.73 -0.37 -14.09
N ILE A 68 -10.87 0.26 -13.80
CA ILE A 68 -11.01 1.32 -12.79
C ILE A 68 -11.71 0.72 -11.57
N TYR A 69 -11.15 0.95 -10.39
CA TYR A 69 -11.75 0.52 -9.13
C TYR A 69 -11.75 1.67 -8.11
N PHE A 70 -12.61 1.56 -7.10
CA PHE A 70 -12.72 2.56 -6.04
C PHE A 70 -11.92 2.14 -4.81
N THR A 71 -11.25 3.12 -4.22
CA THR A 71 -10.53 3.04 -2.94
C THR A 71 -11.13 4.05 -1.98
N THR A 72 -10.75 3.97 -0.70
CA THR A 72 -11.12 4.99 0.30
C THR A 72 -10.66 6.39 -0.08
N SER A 73 -9.59 6.51 -0.87
CA SER A 73 -9.01 7.78 -1.33
C SER A 73 -9.51 8.23 -2.72
N GLY A 74 -10.44 7.52 -3.33
CA GLY A 74 -11.00 7.84 -4.65
C GLY A 74 -10.78 6.75 -5.70
N ARG A 75 -10.84 7.12 -6.98
CA ARG A 75 -10.71 6.19 -8.11
C ARG A 75 -9.25 5.85 -8.37
N SER A 76 -8.98 4.57 -8.59
CA SER A 76 -7.67 4.05 -9.00
C SER A 76 -7.80 3.26 -10.28
N ILE A 77 -6.74 3.24 -11.08
CA ILE A 77 -6.60 2.33 -12.22
C ILE A 77 -5.71 1.16 -11.84
N ARG A 78 -6.03 0.00 -12.41
CA ARG A 78 -5.12 -1.14 -12.48
C ARG A 78 -4.53 -1.20 -13.88
N TYR A 79 -3.26 -1.57 -13.97
CA TYR A 79 -2.56 -1.73 -15.25
C TYR A 79 -1.61 -2.93 -15.18
N ARG A 80 -1.29 -3.46 -16.34
CA ARG A 80 -0.32 -4.55 -16.52
C ARG A 80 0.76 -4.14 -17.52
N TYR A 81 1.95 -4.68 -17.37
CA TYR A 81 3.09 -4.43 -18.26
C TYR A 81 4.04 -5.64 -18.22
N GLU A 82 4.90 -5.73 -19.23
CA GLU A 82 5.84 -6.84 -19.37
C GLU A 82 7.28 -6.30 -19.37
N VAL A 83 8.15 -7.01 -18.67
CA VAL A 83 9.60 -6.79 -18.66
C VAL A 83 10.28 -8.15 -18.72
N ASN A 84 11.15 -8.37 -19.72
CA ASN A 84 11.89 -9.62 -19.94
C ASN A 84 11.00 -10.88 -19.95
N GLY A 85 9.78 -10.80 -20.51
CA GLY A 85 8.85 -11.93 -20.57
C GLY A 85 8.06 -12.18 -19.28
N ALA A 86 8.30 -11.41 -18.21
CA ALA A 86 7.53 -11.49 -16.97
C ALA A 86 6.43 -10.41 -16.95
N GLU A 87 5.20 -10.81 -16.64
CA GLU A 87 4.08 -9.88 -16.46
C GLU A 87 4.07 -9.33 -15.04
N TYR A 88 3.88 -8.01 -14.94
CA TYR A 88 3.75 -7.28 -13.70
C TYR A 88 2.44 -6.48 -13.72
N THR A 89 1.92 -6.22 -12.53
CA THR A 89 0.73 -5.39 -12.35
C THR A 89 1.01 -4.25 -11.40
N GLY A 90 0.35 -3.14 -11.62
CA GLY A 90 0.43 -1.97 -10.76
C GLY A 90 -0.91 -1.27 -10.63
N SER A 91 -0.95 -0.32 -9.71
CA SER A 91 -2.07 0.60 -9.58
C SER A 91 -1.59 2.03 -9.45
N SER A 92 -2.45 2.97 -9.83
CA SER A 92 -2.20 4.40 -9.73
C SER A 92 -3.53 5.14 -9.55
N PRO A 93 -3.56 6.31 -8.89
CA PRO A 93 -4.74 7.16 -8.90
C PRO A 93 -5.22 7.43 -10.33
N TYR A 94 -6.53 7.33 -10.56
CA TYR A 94 -7.11 7.53 -11.89
C TYR A 94 -7.00 8.99 -12.31
N ALA A 95 -6.43 9.23 -13.50
CA ALA A 95 -6.51 10.52 -14.17
C ALA A 95 -7.71 10.54 -15.11
N TYR A 96 -8.52 11.61 -15.07
CA TYR A 96 -9.83 11.70 -15.74
C TYR A 96 -9.81 11.37 -17.24
N ASN A 97 -8.73 11.68 -17.94
CA ASN A 97 -8.59 11.46 -19.39
C ASN A 97 -7.98 10.09 -19.75
N SER A 98 -7.85 9.18 -18.77
CA SER A 98 -7.26 7.87 -19.04
C SER A 98 -8.27 6.96 -19.73
N GLU A 99 -7.85 6.38 -20.83
CA GLU A 99 -8.54 5.32 -21.54
C GLU A 99 -8.44 4.03 -20.73
N VAL A 100 -9.59 3.45 -20.38
CA VAL A 100 -9.69 2.18 -19.66
C VAL A 100 -10.96 1.46 -20.14
N PRO A 101 -10.92 0.15 -20.47
CA PRO A 101 -9.74 -0.72 -20.51
C PRO A 101 -8.86 -0.49 -21.74
N ASN A 102 -7.71 -1.16 -21.78
CA ASN A 102 -6.78 -1.22 -22.92
C ASN A 102 -6.08 0.09 -23.32
N GLY A 103 -6.21 1.16 -22.54
CA GLY A 103 -5.40 2.35 -22.69
C GLY A 103 -3.91 2.01 -22.59
N ARG A 104 -3.14 2.55 -23.54
CA ARG A 104 -1.73 2.20 -23.75
C ARG A 104 -0.85 3.35 -23.33
N TYR A 105 -0.06 3.15 -22.28
CA TYR A 105 0.70 4.21 -21.61
C TYR A 105 2.13 3.80 -21.34
N TRP A 106 3.00 4.80 -21.16
CA TRP A 106 4.34 4.55 -20.68
C TRP A 106 4.31 4.13 -19.20
N VAL A 107 5.03 3.07 -18.89
CA VAL A 107 5.26 2.60 -17.53
C VAL A 107 6.74 2.70 -17.23
N LYS A 108 7.09 3.49 -16.22
CA LYS A 108 8.42 3.53 -15.64
C LYS A 108 8.51 2.46 -14.56
N PHE A 109 9.55 1.63 -14.61
CA PHE A 109 9.82 0.60 -13.61
C PHE A 109 11.26 0.71 -13.12
N ALA A 110 11.49 0.24 -11.90
CA ALA A 110 12.82 0.17 -11.30
C ALA A 110 13.59 -1.04 -11.85
N VAL A 111 14.82 -0.84 -12.32
CA VAL A 111 15.61 -1.93 -12.95
C VAL A 111 15.90 -3.06 -11.94
N ALA A 112 16.22 -2.72 -10.69
CA ALA A 112 16.53 -3.70 -9.66
C ALA A 112 15.29 -4.45 -9.13
N LYS A 113 14.10 -3.85 -9.26
CA LYS A 113 12.82 -4.37 -8.74
C LYS A 113 11.67 -3.96 -9.68
N PRO A 114 11.46 -4.69 -10.79
CA PRO A 114 10.52 -4.29 -11.82
C PRO A 114 9.07 -4.17 -11.35
N ASP A 115 8.69 -4.83 -10.24
CA ASP A 115 7.39 -4.71 -9.58
C ASP A 115 7.09 -3.30 -9.05
N ILE A 116 8.12 -2.49 -8.83
CA ILE A 116 7.99 -1.09 -8.43
C ILE A 116 7.90 -0.23 -9.68
N SER A 117 6.69 0.21 -9.99
CA SER A 117 6.39 0.96 -11.21
C SER A 117 5.51 2.19 -11.02
N SER A 118 5.47 3.03 -12.04
CA SER A 118 4.60 4.20 -12.18
C SER A 118 4.14 4.35 -13.64
N ILE A 119 2.86 4.62 -13.84
CA ILE A 119 2.23 4.78 -15.17
C ILE A 119 1.98 6.26 -15.48
N TYR A 120 2.32 6.69 -16.69
CA TYR A 120 2.11 8.06 -17.19
C TYR A 120 0.80 8.15 -17.99
N GLN A 121 -0.31 8.34 -17.29
CA GLN A 121 -1.67 8.43 -17.86
C GLN A 121 -1.88 9.65 -18.78
N ASP A 122 -1.04 10.66 -18.65
CA ASP A 122 -1.02 11.88 -19.47
C ASP A 122 -0.23 11.71 -20.79
N LYS A 123 0.55 10.64 -20.92
CA LYS A 123 1.40 10.36 -22.08
C LYS A 123 1.00 9.02 -22.74
N PRO A 124 -0.09 8.99 -23.53
CA PRO A 124 -0.46 7.79 -24.27
C PRO A 124 0.62 7.42 -25.29
N VAL A 125 0.80 6.11 -25.51
CA VAL A 125 1.77 5.57 -26.46
C VAL A 125 1.12 5.53 -27.85
N PRO A 126 1.67 6.23 -28.85
CA PRO A 126 1.15 6.17 -30.21
C PRO A 126 1.18 4.74 -30.78
N GLN A 127 0.20 4.41 -31.63
CA GLN A 127 0.13 3.11 -32.30
C GLN A 127 1.33 2.83 -33.22
N THR A 128 2.08 3.86 -33.62
CA THR A 128 3.30 3.74 -34.42
C THR A 128 4.42 3.00 -33.67
N VAL A 129 4.46 3.09 -32.34
CA VAL A 129 5.41 2.34 -31.52
C VAL A 129 4.86 0.93 -31.35
N LYS A 130 5.36 -0.05 -32.10
CA LYS A 130 4.84 -1.43 -32.04
C LYS A 130 5.39 -2.23 -30.86
N ALA A 131 6.69 -2.08 -30.58
CA ALA A 131 7.38 -2.83 -29.55
C ALA A 131 8.44 -1.97 -28.86
N VAL A 132 8.77 -2.38 -27.65
CA VAL A 132 9.84 -1.83 -26.80
C VAL A 132 10.83 -2.97 -26.53
N PRO A 133 12.13 -2.70 -26.37
CA PRO A 133 13.08 -3.71 -25.91
C PRO A 133 12.55 -4.44 -24.67
N PRO A 134 12.74 -5.78 -24.56
CA PRO A 134 12.25 -6.55 -23.42
C PRO A 134 12.74 -6.01 -22.07
N ASP A 135 13.93 -5.44 -22.05
CA ASP A 135 14.58 -4.89 -20.88
C ASP A 135 14.24 -3.41 -20.62
N GLY A 136 13.38 -2.81 -21.45
CA GLY A 136 12.89 -1.44 -21.36
C GLY A 136 13.82 -0.39 -21.99
N LEU A 137 13.26 0.80 -22.24
CA LEU A 137 13.98 1.95 -22.78
C LEU A 137 14.64 2.75 -21.67
N ASP A 138 15.85 3.25 -21.94
CA ASP A 138 16.64 4.10 -21.03
C ASP A 138 16.33 5.61 -21.19
N ILE A 139 15.54 5.97 -22.21
CA ILE A 139 15.25 7.37 -22.50
C ILE A 139 14.25 7.96 -21.49
N MET A 140 14.69 9.00 -20.77
CA MET A 140 13.80 9.92 -20.08
C MET A 140 12.85 10.56 -21.10
N MET A 141 11.58 10.15 -21.10
CA MET A 141 10.53 10.88 -21.80
C MET A 141 10.22 12.17 -21.03
N LYS A 142 11.02 13.22 -21.26
CA LYS A 142 10.72 14.59 -20.82
C LYS A 142 9.40 15.06 -21.44
#